data_AF-A0A0C3ANX5-F1
#
_entry.id   AF-A0A0C3ANX5-F1
#
_cell.length_a   1.000
_cell.length_b   1.000
_cell.length_c   1.000
_cell.angle_alpha   90.00
_cell.angle_beta   90.00
_cell.angle_gamma   90.00
#
_symmetry.space_group_name_H-M   'P 1'
#
loop_
_entity.id
_entity.type
_entity.pdbx_description
1 polymer ?
#
loop_
_entity_poly.entity_id
_entity_poly.type
_entity_poly.pdbx_seq_one_letter_code
_entity_poly.pdbx_strand_id
1 'polypeptide(L)'
;MSVDDPSFISKLWEKHVAILDQHPPKKTFQDWIHLGQKFTRLAAGGTIYVLLMIASLNLRWCIRKVSWCTVLDLGKMLRVPASAGAEESMLITQCIIPTISRLREEFPLRLCLGTRILDCTILRQSDLQFDALEVKDFQLPRRSRSLWMSCRVPIFFDEDDDAPAPTGPYFYSVSIGTTGGPELFNVNIILTSFDCHGSSNITFPAEHNHMLN
;
A
#
# COMPACT_ATOMS: atom_id res chain seq x y z
N MET A 1 -11.02 23.98 0.21
CA MET A 1 -10.85 23.61 1.64
C MET A 1 -9.77 22.54 1.69
N SER A 2 -8.76 22.68 2.56
CA SER A 2 -7.68 21.68 2.64
C SER A 2 -8.20 20.41 3.32
N VAL A 3 -7.83 19.24 2.81
CA VAL A 3 -8.16 17.93 3.41
C VAL A 3 -7.55 17.80 4.81
N ASP A 4 -6.53 18.60 5.12
CA ASP A 4 -5.82 18.64 6.40
C ASP A 4 -6.49 19.55 7.44
N ASP A 5 -7.64 20.17 7.15
CA ASP A 5 -8.39 20.97 8.12
C ASP A 5 -9.09 20.05 9.16
N PRO A 6 -8.75 20.14 10.46
CA PRO A 6 -9.41 19.35 11.51
C PRO A 6 -10.93 19.54 11.53
N SER A 7 -11.41 20.69 11.07
CA SER A 7 -12.84 21.00 10.94
C SER A 7 -13.51 20.20 9.82
N PHE A 8 -12.79 19.91 8.72
CA PHE A 8 -13.29 19.10 7.62
C PHE A 8 -13.41 17.63 8.01
N ILE A 9 -12.36 17.04 8.60
CA ILE A 9 -12.37 15.64 9.05
C ILE A 9 -13.46 15.43 10.10
N SER A 10 -13.66 16.41 10.98
CA SER A 10 -14.72 16.41 11.98
C SER A 10 -16.11 16.35 11.36
N LYS A 11 -16.38 17.20 10.35
CA LYS A 11 -17.66 17.21 9.62
C LYS A 11 -17.88 15.91 8.83
N LEU A 12 -16.82 15.35 8.26
CA LEU A 12 -16.88 14.07 7.55
C LEU A 12 -17.32 12.95 8.50
N TRP A 13 -16.73 12.89 9.70
CA TRP A 13 -17.11 11.90 10.71
C TRP A 13 -18.57 12.07 11.14
N GLU A 14 -19.00 13.29 11.47
CA GLU A 14 -20.38 13.57 11.88
C GLU A 14 -21.40 13.20 10.81
N LYS A 15 -21.09 13.47 9.54
CA LYS A 15 -22.03 13.24 8.43
C LYS A 15 -22.11 11.79 8.00
N HIS A 16 -20.99 11.06 8.00
CA HIS A 16 -20.91 9.76 7.32
C HIS A 16 -20.55 8.59 8.24
N VAL A 17 -19.90 8.85 9.38
CA VAL A 17 -19.39 7.80 10.26
C VAL A 17 -20.26 7.67 11.50
N ALA A 18 -20.74 8.78 12.07
CA ALA A 18 -21.58 8.78 13.28
C ALA A 18 -22.93 8.07 13.10
N ILE A 19 -23.41 7.92 11.86
CA ILE A 19 -24.68 7.24 11.54
C ILE A 19 -24.54 5.71 11.50
N LEU A 20 -23.34 5.16 11.65
CA LEU A 20 -23.07 3.73 11.57
C LEU A 20 -23.22 3.06 12.95
N ASP A 21 -23.87 1.89 13.01
CA ASP A 21 -24.17 1.17 14.26
C ASP A 21 -22.92 0.71 15.06
N GLN A 22 -21.74 0.76 14.46
CA GLN A 22 -20.45 0.44 15.12
C GLN A 22 -19.35 1.41 14.69
N HIS A 23 -19.59 2.70 14.87
CA HIS A 23 -18.64 3.72 14.46
C HIS A 23 -17.44 3.83 15.43
N PRO A 24 -16.21 4.06 14.94
CA PRO A 24 -15.09 4.39 15.82
C PRO A 24 -15.33 5.73 16.51
N PRO A 25 -14.74 5.97 17.70
CA PRO A 25 -14.70 7.30 18.29
C PRO A 25 -14.09 8.31 17.30
N LYS A 26 -14.60 9.54 17.30
CA LYS A 26 -14.14 10.62 16.39
C LYS A 26 -12.62 10.80 16.40
N LYS A 27 -12.01 10.74 17.59
CA LYS A 27 -10.55 10.83 17.76
C LYS A 27 -9.82 9.68 17.07
N THR A 28 -10.29 8.44 17.26
CA THR A 28 -9.74 7.26 16.60
C THR A 28 -9.83 7.36 15.07
N PHE A 29 -10.96 7.84 14.56
CA PHE A 29 -11.12 8.08 13.13
C PHE A 29 -10.14 9.14 12.61
N GLN A 30 -9.99 10.27 13.32
CA GLN A 30 -9.00 11.30 12.97
C GLN A 30 -7.58 10.73 12.97
N ASP A 31 -7.21 9.94 13.97
CA ASP A 31 -5.91 9.28 14.05
C ASP A 31 -5.67 8.34 12.86
N TRP A 32 -6.70 7.60 12.41
CA TRP A 32 -6.61 6.75 11.22
C TRP A 32 -6.44 7.57 9.94
N ILE A 33 -7.16 8.68 9.78
CA ILE A 33 -7.00 9.57 8.62
C ILE A 33 -5.58 10.14 8.59
N HIS A 34 -5.09 10.68 9.70
CA HIS A 34 -3.72 11.21 9.76
C HIS A 34 -2.67 10.14 9.46
N LEU A 35 -2.86 8.92 9.94
CA LEU A 35 -1.95 7.81 9.65
C LEU A 35 -2.02 7.40 8.17
N GLY A 36 -3.23 7.28 7.61
CA GLY A 36 -3.45 6.99 6.19
C GLY A 36 -2.82 8.03 5.28
N GLN A 37 -2.85 9.31 5.68
CA GLN A 37 -2.18 10.38 4.96
C GLN A 37 -0.65 10.24 4.97
N LYS A 38 -0.03 9.75 6.06
CA LYS A 38 1.41 9.43 6.06
C LYS A 38 1.75 8.33 5.07
N PHE A 39 0.95 7.25 5.07
CA PHE A 39 1.14 6.15 4.14
C PHE A 39 0.94 6.58 2.69
N THR A 40 -0.08 7.38 2.42
CA THR A 40 -0.34 7.95 1.08
C THR A 40 0.88 8.72 0.55
N ARG A 41 1.51 9.54 1.41
CA ARG A 41 2.71 10.32 1.04
C ARG A 41 3.92 9.44 0.75
N LEU A 42 4.13 8.38 1.55
CA LEU A 42 5.20 7.40 1.30
C LEU A 42 4.96 6.62 0.01
N ALA A 43 3.72 6.21 -0.26
CA ALA A 43 3.35 5.50 -1.48
C ALA A 43 3.53 6.38 -2.73
N ALA A 44 3.19 7.67 -2.63
CA ALA A 44 3.40 8.64 -3.69
C ALA A 44 4.90 8.87 -3.98
N GLY A 45 5.74 8.95 -2.94
CA GLY A 45 7.19 9.08 -3.07
C GLY A 45 7.84 7.84 -3.67
N GLY A 46 7.56 6.69 -3.07
CA GLY A 46 7.98 5.38 -3.52
C GLY A 46 6.96 4.77 -4.47
N THR A 47 6.22 3.74 -4.06
CA THR A 47 5.13 3.13 -4.83
C THR A 47 4.14 2.50 -3.84
N ILE A 48 3.00 1.97 -4.28
CA ILE A 48 2.11 1.22 -3.37
C ILE A 48 2.83 0.05 -2.68
N TYR A 49 3.86 -0.52 -3.33
CA TYR A 49 4.65 -1.63 -2.79
C TYR A 49 5.47 -1.23 -1.56
N VAL A 50 5.74 0.08 -1.36
CA VAL A 50 6.30 0.57 -0.10
C VAL A 50 5.35 0.28 1.07
N LEU A 51 4.04 0.33 0.86
CA LEU A 51 3.07 -0.02 1.90
C LEU A 51 3.11 -1.51 2.23
N LEU A 52 3.31 -2.37 1.24
CA LEU A 52 3.52 -3.81 1.47
C LEU A 52 4.78 -4.05 2.30
N MET A 53 5.89 -3.37 1.98
CA MET A 53 7.13 -3.47 2.77
C MET A 53 6.93 -2.97 4.21
N ILE A 54 6.24 -1.84 4.40
CA ILE A 54 5.93 -1.32 5.74
C ILE A 54 5.09 -2.32 6.53
N ALA A 55 4.11 -2.96 5.90
CA ALA A 55 3.25 -3.94 6.53
C ALA A 55 4.03 -5.22 6.88
N SER A 56 4.82 -5.77 5.95
CA SER A 56 5.58 -7.01 6.15
C SER A 56 6.67 -6.87 7.21
N LEU A 57 7.29 -5.68 7.31
CA LEU A 57 8.28 -5.36 8.33
C LEU A 57 7.66 -4.84 9.63
N ASN A 58 6.33 -4.83 9.75
CA ASN A 58 5.58 -4.33 10.90
C ASN A 58 5.99 -2.90 11.33
N LEU A 59 6.36 -2.05 10.36
CA LEU A 59 6.84 -0.68 10.59
C LEU A 59 5.70 0.33 10.83
N ARG A 60 4.44 -0.11 10.83
CA ARG A 60 3.27 0.76 11.07
C ARG A 60 3.40 1.60 12.34
N TRP A 61 3.94 1.02 13.40
CA TRP A 61 4.11 1.69 14.69
C TRP A 61 5.22 2.74 14.66
N CYS A 62 6.27 2.48 13.89
CA CYS A 62 7.33 3.46 13.65
C CYS A 62 6.78 4.64 12.86
N ILE A 63 6.12 4.40 11.72
CA ILE A 63 5.55 5.47 10.88
C ILE A 63 4.53 6.32 11.66
N ARG A 64 3.75 5.70 12.56
CA ARG A 64 2.83 6.44 13.43
C ARG A 64 3.56 7.51 14.26
N LYS A 65 4.73 7.20 14.81
CA LYS A 65 5.54 8.08 15.66
C LYS A 65 6.37 9.11 14.87
N VAL A 66 6.70 8.81 13.62
CA VAL A 66 7.53 9.68 12.77
C VAL A 66 6.84 11.03 12.52
N SER A 67 7.61 12.12 12.54
CA SER A 67 7.08 13.48 12.28
C SER A 67 6.57 13.63 10.84
N TRP A 68 5.69 14.60 10.60
CA TRP A 68 5.18 14.85 9.26
C TRP A 68 6.28 15.26 8.27
N CYS A 69 7.17 16.16 8.68
CA CYS A 69 8.29 16.61 7.86
C CYS A 69 9.17 15.43 7.45
N THR A 70 9.47 14.53 8.39
CA THR A 70 10.26 13.32 8.09
C THR A 70 9.57 12.42 7.07
N VAL A 71 8.25 12.24 7.14
CA VAL A 71 7.50 11.46 6.12
C VAL A 71 7.59 12.12 4.74
N LEU A 72 7.49 13.45 4.68
CA LEU A 72 7.64 14.20 3.44
C LEU A 72 9.03 14.04 2.85
N ASP A 73 10.07 14.17 3.68
CA ASP A 73 11.45 14.03 3.25
C ASP A 73 11.75 12.61 2.79
N LEU A 74 11.28 11.59 3.51
CA LEU A 74 11.34 10.19 3.07
C LEU A 74 10.64 9.98 1.73
N GLY A 75 9.45 10.57 1.53
CA GLY A 75 8.76 10.53 0.25
C GLY A 75 9.60 11.13 -0.89
N LYS A 76 10.25 12.28 -0.67
CA LYS A 76 11.15 12.91 -1.63
C LYS A 76 12.39 12.07 -1.91
N MET A 77 13.01 11.50 -0.88
CA MET A 77 14.17 10.62 -1.00
C MET A 77 13.84 9.36 -1.79
N LEU A 78 12.70 8.72 -1.53
CA LEU A 78 12.24 7.57 -2.33
C LEU A 78 12.10 7.97 -3.81
N ARG A 79 11.56 9.17 -4.07
CA ARG A 79 11.33 9.69 -5.42
C ARG A 79 12.64 9.96 -6.17
N VAL A 80 13.59 10.58 -5.49
CA VAL A 80 14.91 10.98 -6.02
C VAL A 80 15.96 10.62 -4.96
N PRO A 81 16.49 9.38 -4.96
CA PRO A 81 17.46 8.94 -3.95
C PRO A 81 18.70 9.84 -3.84
N ALA A 82 19.11 10.45 -4.97
CA ALA A 82 20.22 11.40 -5.02
C ALA A 82 20.00 12.69 -4.20
N SER A 83 18.77 12.97 -3.74
CA SER A 83 18.50 14.11 -2.84
C SER A 83 18.70 13.75 -1.36
N ALA A 84 19.02 12.49 -1.04
CA ALA A 84 19.28 12.01 0.31
C ALA A 84 20.79 12.09 0.66
N GLY A 85 21.13 11.75 1.91
CA GLY A 85 22.52 11.46 2.27
C GLY A 85 23.04 10.21 1.56
N ALA A 86 24.37 10.02 1.58
CA ALA A 86 25.02 8.94 0.85
C ALA A 86 24.51 7.56 1.27
N GLU A 87 24.31 7.35 2.58
CA GLU A 87 23.85 6.07 3.14
C GLU A 87 22.38 5.79 2.79
N GLU A 88 21.50 6.79 2.94
CA GLU A 88 20.08 6.64 2.61
C GLU A 88 19.86 6.44 1.12
N SER A 89 20.61 7.17 0.28
CA SER A 89 20.60 6.98 -1.17
C SER A 89 21.03 5.55 -1.52
N MET A 90 22.07 5.02 -0.86
CA MET A 90 22.54 3.66 -1.07
C MET A 90 21.49 2.63 -0.66
N LEU A 91 20.87 2.78 0.53
CA LEU A 91 19.78 1.90 0.98
C LEU A 91 18.61 1.89 0.00
N ILE A 92 18.20 3.07 -0.49
CA ILE A 92 17.07 3.15 -1.41
C ILE A 92 17.42 2.49 -2.76
N THR A 93 18.61 2.76 -3.30
CA THR A 93 19.00 2.29 -4.62
C THR A 93 19.40 0.82 -4.66
N GLN A 94 20.03 0.30 -3.59
CA GLN A 94 20.53 -1.08 -3.55
C GLN A 94 19.57 -2.06 -2.88
N CYS A 95 18.65 -1.59 -2.04
CA CYS A 95 17.71 -2.48 -1.34
C CYS A 95 16.27 -2.17 -1.72
N ILE A 96 15.78 -0.96 -1.45
CA ILE A 96 14.34 -0.66 -1.55
C ILE A 96 13.83 -0.77 -2.99
N ILE A 97 14.51 -0.12 -3.95
CA ILE A 97 14.09 -0.16 -5.36
C ILE A 97 14.15 -1.60 -5.92
N PRO A 98 15.25 -2.37 -5.74
CA PRO A 98 15.28 -3.76 -6.18
C PRO A 98 14.20 -4.63 -5.54
N THR A 99 13.94 -4.48 -4.23
CA THR A 99 12.84 -5.20 -3.57
C THR A 99 11.48 -4.83 -4.16
N ILE A 100 11.22 -3.56 -4.43
CA ILE A 100 9.98 -3.12 -5.10
C ILE A 100 9.89 -3.71 -6.51
N SER A 101 10.99 -3.74 -7.26
CA SER A 101 11.00 -4.33 -8.62
C SER A 101 10.56 -5.78 -8.57
N ARG A 102 11.16 -6.55 -7.66
CA ARG A 102 10.82 -7.97 -7.46
C ARG A 102 9.39 -8.17 -6.95
N LEU A 103 8.94 -7.38 -6.00
CA LEU A 103 7.55 -7.44 -5.51
C LEU A 103 6.54 -7.12 -6.61
N ARG A 104 6.86 -6.23 -7.55
CA ARG A 104 6.01 -5.94 -8.71
C ARG A 104 5.84 -7.15 -9.61
N GLU A 105 6.91 -7.90 -9.82
CA GLU A 105 6.95 -9.11 -10.64
C GLU A 105 6.23 -10.28 -9.96
N GLU A 106 6.47 -10.49 -8.67
CA GLU A 106 5.87 -11.60 -7.91
C GLU A 106 4.41 -11.33 -7.51
N PHE A 107 4.05 -10.06 -7.25
CA PHE A 107 2.74 -9.65 -6.76
C PHE A 107 2.19 -8.46 -7.57
N PRO A 108 1.76 -8.68 -8.81
CA PRO A 108 1.17 -7.63 -9.63
C PRO A 108 -0.15 -7.14 -9.01
N LEU A 109 -0.13 -5.95 -8.42
CA LEU A 109 -1.29 -5.39 -7.72
C LEU A 109 -2.13 -4.54 -8.67
N ARG A 110 -3.43 -4.81 -8.70
CA ARG A 110 -4.45 -3.94 -9.29
C ARG A 110 -5.40 -3.49 -8.18
N LEU A 111 -5.54 -2.18 -7.98
CA LEU A 111 -6.44 -1.60 -6.99
C LEU A 111 -7.72 -1.12 -7.65
N CYS A 112 -8.86 -1.59 -7.17
CA CYS A 112 -10.17 -1.06 -7.58
C CYS A 112 -10.53 0.16 -6.72
N LEU A 113 -10.58 1.34 -7.32
CA LEU A 113 -10.96 2.61 -6.71
C LEU A 113 -12.29 3.07 -7.32
N GLY A 114 -13.39 2.59 -6.75
CA GLY A 114 -14.74 2.78 -7.32
C GLY A 114 -14.86 2.06 -8.67
N THR A 115 -15.15 2.81 -9.74
CA THR A 115 -15.23 2.28 -11.11
C THR A 115 -13.88 2.25 -11.85
N ARG A 116 -12.81 2.74 -11.22
CA ARG A 116 -11.48 2.82 -11.84
C ARG A 116 -10.59 1.69 -11.33
N ILE A 117 -9.85 1.07 -12.24
CA ILE A 117 -8.79 0.12 -11.88
C ILE A 117 -7.45 0.85 -12.01
N LEU A 118 -6.69 0.87 -10.93
CA LEU A 118 -5.32 1.37 -10.91
C LEU A 118 -4.37 0.18 -10.99
N ASP A 119 -3.66 0.05 -12.10
CA ASP A 119 -2.56 -0.89 -12.21
C ASP A 119 -1.34 -0.32 -11.48
N CYS A 120 -1.04 -0.90 -10.33
CA CYS A 120 0.06 -0.45 -9.48
C CYS A 120 1.43 -0.89 -9.99
N THR A 121 1.49 -1.81 -10.96
CA THR A 121 2.75 -2.14 -11.64
C THR A 121 3.19 -0.95 -12.51
N ILE A 122 2.25 -0.15 -13.02
CA ILE A 122 2.56 0.99 -13.89
C ILE A 122 2.82 2.24 -13.04
N LEU A 123 4.08 2.48 -12.70
CA LEU A 123 4.47 3.62 -11.86
C LEU A 123 3.95 4.96 -12.37
N ARG A 124 3.89 5.15 -13.69
CA ARG A 124 3.38 6.39 -14.29
C ARG A 124 1.91 6.63 -13.96
N GLN A 125 1.06 5.59 -13.94
CA GLN A 125 -0.35 5.75 -13.60
C GLN A 125 -0.52 6.08 -12.12
N SER A 126 0.21 5.37 -11.26
CA SER A 126 0.29 5.67 -9.82
C SER A 126 0.71 7.12 -9.57
N ASP A 127 1.78 7.57 -10.24
CA ASP A 127 2.28 8.94 -10.14
C ASP A 127 1.21 9.97 -10.53
N LEU A 128 0.49 9.76 -11.64
CA LEU A 128 -0.59 10.65 -12.06
C LEU A 128 -1.75 10.69 -11.05
N GLN A 129 -2.10 9.57 -10.42
CA GLN A 129 -3.16 9.53 -9.40
C GLN A 129 -2.73 10.26 -8.12
N PHE A 130 -1.49 10.04 -7.67
CA PHE A 130 -0.98 10.71 -6.47
C PHE A 130 -0.71 12.20 -6.70
N ASP A 131 -0.26 12.60 -7.90
CA ASP A 131 -0.07 14.01 -8.26
C ASP A 131 -1.41 14.75 -8.38
N ALA A 132 -2.50 14.05 -8.71
CA ALA A 132 -3.85 14.61 -8.73
C ALA A 132 -4.44 14.86 -7.33
N LEU A 133 -3.84 14.26 -6.27
CA LEU A 133 -4.18 14.62 -4.90
C LEU A 133 -3.53 15.98 -4.61
N GLU A 134 -4.22 17.07 -4.96
CA GLU A 134 -3.82 18.45 -4.67
C GLU A 134 -3.83 18.72 -3.15
N VAL A 135 -2.89 18.11 -2.43
CA VAL A 135 -2.69 18.35 -1.01
C VAL A 135 -1.75 19.54 -0.88
N LYS A 136 -2.24 20.63 -0.29
CA LYS A 136 -1.41 21.80 0.05
C LYS A 136 -0.16 21.29 0.81
N ASP A 137 1.00 21.80 0.41
CA ASP A 137 2.31 21.46 0.98
C ASP A 137 2.86 20.07 0.62
N PHE A 138 2.20 19.32 -0.25
CA PHE A 138 2.71 18.07 -0.79
C PHE A 138 3.14 18.21 -2.26
N GLN A 139 4.36 18.69 -2.47
CA GLN A 139 4.99 18.67 -3.79
C GLN A 139 6.14 17.66 -3.79
N LEU A 140 5.94 16.57 -4.51
CA LEU A 140 6.99 15.60 -4.78
C LEU A 140 7.77 16.00 -6.04
N PRO A 141 9.09 15.81 -6.05
CA PRO A 141 9.86 15.97 -7.27
C PRO A 141 9.45 14.92 -8.32
N ARG A 142 9.83 15.17 -9.58
CA ARG A 142 9.73 14.13 -10.60
C ARG A 142 10.62 12.95 -10.23
N ARG A 143 10.09 11.73 -10.38
CA ARG A 143 10.81 10.49 -10.09
C ARG A 143 12.08 10.38 -10.94
N SER A 144 13.19 9.98 -10.32
CA SER A 144 14.45 9.75 -11.02
C SER A 144 14.30 8.61 -12.03
N ARG A 145 14.42 8.92 -13.33
CA ARG A 145 14.14 7.96 -14.41
C ARG A 145 15.15 6.82 -14.47
N SER A 146 16.44 7.10 -14.27
CA SER A 146 17.51 6.10 -14.34
C SER A 146 17.47 5.13 -13.17
N LEU A 147 17.25 5.63 -11.96
CA LEU A 147 17.24 4.81 -10.74
C LEU A 147 16.01 3.90 -10.66
N TRP A 148 14.87 4.36 -11.18
CA TRP A 148 13.62 3.58 -11.19
C TRP A 148 13.41 2.78 -12.48
N MET A 149 14.43 2.62 -13.31
CA MET A 149 14.28 2.01 -14.64
C MET A 149 13.80 0.56 -14.60
N SER A 150 14.29 -0.24 -13.65
CA SER A 150 13.80 -1.61 -13.40
C SER A 150 12.30 -1.65 -13.13
N CYS A 151 11.79 -0.64 -12.42
CA CYS A 151 10.38 -0.55 -12.09
C CYS A 151 9.51 0.10 -13.19
N ARG A 152 10.07 0.50 -14.34
CA ARG A 152 9.33 1.20 -15.41
C ARG A 152 8.85 0.29 -16.54
N VAL A 153 9.43 -0.89 -16.66
CA VAL A 153 9.00 -1.86 -17.67
C VAL A 153 7.60 -2.34 -17.27
N PRO A 154 6.58 -2.15 -18.14
CA PRO A 154 5.27 -2.74 -17.92
C PRO A 154 5.43 -4.25 -17.80
N ILE A 155 4.78 -4.83 -16.80
CA ILE A 155 4.67 -6.28 -16.70
C ILE A 155 3.47 -6.62 -17.57
N PHE A 156 3.73 -7.19 -18.75
CA PHE A 156 2.66 -7.66 -19.61
C PHE A 156 2.10 -8.93 -18.99
N PHE A 157 0.78 -8.95 -18.81
CA PHE A 157 0.06 -10.17 -18.53
C PHE A 157 -0.30 -10.73 -19.90
N ASP A 158 0.12 -11.95 -20.19
CA ASP A 158 -0.42 -12.70 -21.31
C ASP A 158 -1.89 -13.00 -20.95
N GLU A 159 -2.79 -12.08 -21.32
CA GLU A 159 -4.21 -12.38 -21.40
C GLU A 159 -4.39 -13.21 -22.68
N ASP A 160 -4.14 -14.52 -22.58
CA ASP A 160 -4.49 -15.47 -23.63
C ASP A 160 -6.01 -15.42 -23.83
N ASP A 161 -6.43 -14.80 -24.93
CA ASP A 161 -7.83 -14.44 -25.30
C ASP A 161 -8.74 -15.68 -25.57
N ASP A 162 -8.21 -16.90 -25.40
CA ASP A 162 -8.95 -18.17 -25.54
C ASP A 162 -8.54 -19.23 -24.49
N ALA A 163 -7.74 -18.87 -23.48
CA ALA A 163 -7.34 -19.83 -22.45
C ALA A 163 -8.46 -20.01 -21.40
N PRO A 164 -8.80 -21.26 -21.02
CA PRO A 164 -9.68 -21.50 -19.89
C PRO A 164 -9.13 -20.80 -18.65
N ALA A 165 -10.05 -20.29 -17.81
CA ALA A 165 -9.79 -19.46 -16.62
C ALA A 165 -8.41 -19.76 -15.98
N PRO A 166 -7.60 -18.73 -15.70
CA PRO A 166 -6.20 -18.89 -15.37
C PRO A 166 -6.04 -19.79 -14.14
N THR A 167 -5.44 -20.96 -14.36
CA THR A 167 -5.00 -21.91 -13.32
C THR A 167 -3.59 -21.58 -12.81
N GLY A 168 -3.05 -20.41 -13.18
CA GLY A 168 -1.81 -19.87 -12.61
C GLY A 168 -2.01 -19.47 -11.14
N PRO A 169 -1.05 -19.73 -10.25
CA PRO A 169 -1.34 -19.88 -8.82
C PRO A 169 -1.65 -18.57 -8.06
N TYR A 170 -1.48 -17.37 -8.64
CA TYR A 170 -1.52 -16.13 -7.86
C TYR A 170 -2.10 -14.93 -8.61
N PHE A 171 -3.43 -14.84 -8.69
CA PHE A 171 -4.11 -13.57 -8.98
C PHE A 171 -4.63 -12.97 -7.67
N TYR A 172 -4.14 -11.77 -7.33
CA TYR A 172 -4.61 -11.00 -6.18
C TYR A 172 -5.38 -9.78 -6.68
N SER A 173 -6.70 -9.85 -6.61
CA SER A 173 -7.52 -8.64 -6.75
C SER A 173 -7.75 -8.07 -5.36
N VAL A 174 -7.28 -6.84 -5.16
CA VAL A 174 -7.59 -6.07 -3.95
C VAL A 174 -8.71 -5.11 -4.31
N SER A 175 -9.92 -5.52 -3.96
CA SER A 175 -11.12 -4.71 -4.17
C SER A 175 -11.33 -3.84 -2.93
N ILE A 176 -11.13 -2.53 -3.05
CA ILE A 176 -11.54 -1.59 -2.00
C ILE A 176 -13.00 -1.23 -2.29
N GLY A 177 -13.90 -2.08 -1.81
CA GLY A 177 -15.34 -1.83 -1.90
C GLY A 177 -15.77 -0.78 -0.88
N THR A 178 -16.48 0.26 -1.32
CA THR A 178 -17.33 1.05 -0.44
C THR A 178 -18.70 0.37 -0.35
N THR A 179 -18.77 -0.81 0.25
CA THR A 179 -20.07 -1.42 0.56
C THR A 179 -20.64 -0.71 1.78
N GLY A 180 -21.81 -0.08 1.62
CA GLY A 180 -22.51 0.60 2.70
C GLY A 180 -22.78 -0.35 3.86
N GLY A 181 -22.02 -0.21 4.94
CA GLY A 181 -22.12 -1.02 6.15
C GLY A 181 -20.84 -0.90 6.99
N PRO A 182 -20.90 -1.10 8.32
CA PRO A 182 -19.83 -0.76 9.24
C PRO A 182 -18.79 -1.88 9.29
N GLU A 183 -17.97 -2.00 8.26
CA GLU A 183 -16.69 -2.68 8.36
C GLU A 183 -15.58 -1.72 7.95
N LEU A 184 -14.70 -1.46 8.93
CA LEU A 184 -13.31 -1.02 8.75
C LEU A 184 -12.77 -1.39 7.38
N PHE A 185 -12.07 -0.47 6.69
CA PHE A 185 -11.28 -0.71 5.46
C PHE A 185 -10.98 -2.19 5.23
N ASN A 186 -11.92 -2.90 4.61
CA ASN A 186 -11.79 -4.33 4.49
C ASN A 186 -11.01 -4.53 3.21
N VAL A 187 -9.69 -4.69 3.36
CA VAL A 187 -8.84 -5.15 2.26
C VAL A 187 -9.22 -6.61 2.04
N ASN A 188 -10.31 -6.85 1.31
CA ASN A 188 -10.61 -8.16 0.78
C ASN A 188 -9.55 -8.43 -0.30
N ILE A 189 -8.47 -9.08 0.12
CA ILE A 189 -7.61 -9.83 -0.78
C ILE A 189 -8.46 -11.03 -1.17
N ILE A 190 -9.14 -10.95 -2.31
CA ILE A 190 -9.85 -12.10 -2.85
C ILE A 190 -8.77 -13.07 -3.34
N LEU A 191 -8.47 -14.08 -2.52
CA LEU A 191 -7.76 -15.29 -2.93
C LEU A 191 -8.70 -16.04 -3.87
N THR A 192 -8.53 -15.87 -5.17
CA THR A 192 -9.21 -16.74 -6.14
C THR A 192 -8.53 -18.11 -6.11
N SER A 193 -9.18 -19.04 -5.41
CA SER A 193 -8.93 -20.49 -5.27
C SER A 193 -7.55 -20.96 -4.78
N PHE A 194 -7.58 -21.71 -3.69
CA PHE A 194 -6.47 -22.50 -3.17
C PHE A 194 -6.80 -23.99 -3.41
N ASP A 195 -6.53 -24.50 -4.61
CA ASP A 195 -6.66 -25.94 -4.88
C ASP A 195 -5.38 -26.66 -4.47
N CYS A 196 -5.31 -27.04 -3.18
CA CYS A 196 -4.32 -27.98 -2.68
C CYS A 196 -4.68 -29.41 -3.10
N HIS A 197 -4.53 -29.76 -4.38
CA HIS A 197 -4.35 -31.16 -4.77
C HIS A 197 -2.85 -31.47 -4.88
N GLY A 198 -2.25 -31.66 -3.72
CA GLY A 198 -0.85 -32.04 -3.58
C GLY A 198 -0.61 -32.64 -2.21
N SER A 199 -1.09 -33.87 -2.02
CA SER A 199 -0.84 -34.65 -0.82
C SER A 199 0.66 -34.79 -0.59
N SER A 200 1.16 -34.22 0.50
CA SER A 200 2.46 -34.52 1.07
C SER A 200 2.34 -34.38 2.58
N ASN A 201 2.19 -35.53 3.24
CA ASN A 201 2.18 -35.66 4.70
C ASN A 201 3.43 -35.00 5.28
N ILE A 202 3.25 -33.87 5.96
CA ILE A 202 4.23 -33.38 6.93
C ILE A 202 3.53 -33.40 8.28
N THR A 203 3.75 -34.48 9.01
CA THR A 203 3.43 -34.63 10.42
C THR A 203 4.38 -33.74 11.21
N PHE A 204 3.89 -32.64 11.78
CA PHE A 204 4.60 -31.94 12.85
C PHE A 204 4.25 -32.59 14.20
N PRO A 205 5.24 -32.89 15.06
CA PRO A 205 5.00 -33.56 16.32
C PRO A 205 4.29 -32.61 17.31
N ALA A 206 3.37 -33.21 18.07
CA ALA A 206 2.66 -32.58 19.15
C ALA A 206 3.54 -32.48 20.41
N GLU A 207 3.23 -31.45 21.20
CA GLU A 207 3.49 -31.29 22.64
C GLU A 207 4.91 -30.96 23.12
N HIS A 208 5.03 -29.84 23.85
CA HIS A 208 5.01 -29.92 25.32
C HIS A 208 4.70 -28.56 25.97
N ASN A 209 3.54 -28.51 26.65
CA ASN A 209 3.28 -27.63 27.79
C ASN A 209 3.81 -28.31 29.06
N HIS A 210 4.08 -27.51 30.10
CA HIS A 210 4.52 -27.78 31.49
C HIS A 210 6.00 -27.44 31.75
N MET A 211 6.41 -26.68 32.78
CA MET A 211 5.74 -26.17 33.99
C MET A 211 6.34 -24.82 34.46
N LEU A 212 5.50 -24.08 35.18
CA LEU A 212 5.84 -23.10 36.20
C LEU A 212 6.86 -23.64 37.22
N ASN A 213 7.80 -22.79 37.63
CA ASN A 213 8.03 -22.42 39.04
C ASN A 213 8.70 -21.04 39.09
#